data_AF-A0A1M6L562-F1
#
_entry.id   AF-A0A1M6L562-F1
#
_cell.length_a   1.000
_cell.length_b   1.000
_cell.length_c   1.000
_cell.angle_alpha   90.00
_cell.angle_beta   90.00
_cell.angle_gamma   90.00
#
_symmetry.space_group_name_H-M   'P 1'
#
loop_
_entity.id
_entity.type
_entity.pdbx_description
1 polymer ?
#
loop_
_entity_poly.entity_id
_entity_poly.type
_entity_poly.pdbx_seq_one_letter_code
_entity_poly.pdbx_strand_id
1 'polypeptide(L)'
;MKYFLYLFAVIVLLSACSNINQIITVDDDFKNEKSIRLIQELEGYSDEKRGGLREVDYIVNLKTLYLKPDGQQGKVTAGLILKTKARPEELDSLIFIEADGEKFQFISREYAVRHFVNRSVSTTTLAQKKKDNDNEKTSTSTKTTTTDHPLQIMKHTIEIPRDMWKQLSQSEQVKFRFYIEDEGVTTRFTSRDRKKFAELFKIILEFEKSQHNS
;
A
#
# COMPACT_ATOMS: atom_id res chain seq x y z
N MET A 1 2.49 -18.55 -39.11
CA MET A 1 2.72 -17.20 -38.53
C MET A 1 1.43 -16.45 -38.17
N LYS A 2 0.34 -16.50 -38.95
CA LYS A 2 -0.92 -15.80 -38.62
C LYS A 2 -1.55 -16.22 -37.28
N TYR A 3 -1.55 -17.52 -36.98
CA TYR A 3 -2.09 -18.04 -35.70
C TYR A 3 -1.32 -17.59 -34.46
N PHE A 4 -0.03 -17.29 -34.60
CA PHE A 4 0.81 -16.84 -33.49
C PHE A 4 0.45 -15.40 -33.06
N LEU A 5 0.06 -14.55 -34.02
CA LEU A 5 -0.42 -13.19 -33.75
C LEU A 5 -1.79 -13.21 -33.05
N TYR A 6 -2.68 -14.12 -33.43
CA TYR A 6 -3.97 -14.29 -32.75
C TYR A 6 -3.80 -14.80 -31.31
N LEU A 7 -2.88 -15.73 -31.07
CA LEU A 7 -2.62 -16.24 -29.71
C LEU A 7 -2.06 -15.15 -28.80
N PHE A 8 -1.17 -14.30 -29.32
CA PHE A 8 -0.63 -13.16 -28.58
C PHE A 8 -1.69 -12.09 -28.29
N ALA A 9 -2.58 -11.81 -29.24
CA ALA A 9 -3.70 -10.89 -29.04
C ALA A 9 -4.67 -11.38 -27.96
N VAL A 10 -4.97 -12.69 -27.93
CA VAL A 10 -5.83 -13.29 -26.89
C VAL A 10 -5.19 -13.24 -25.50
N ILE A 11 -3.87 -13.46 -25.39
CA ILE A 11 -3.15 -13.32 -24.10
C ILE A 11 -3.11 -11.85 -23.63
N VAL A 12 -2.98 -10.90 -24.55
CA VAL A 12 -3.03 -9.46 -24.24
C VAL A 12 -4.45 -9.00 -23.86
N LEU A 13 -5.50 -9.55 -24.49
CA LEU A 13 -6.90 -9.29 -24.14
C LEU A 13 -7.31 -9.94 -22.81
N LEU A 14 -6.83 -11.15 -22.51
CA LEU A 14 -7.11 -11.82 -21.23
C LEU A 14 -6.38 -11.17 -20.05
N SER A 15 -5.27 -10.47 -20.29
CA SER A 15 -4.58 -9.67 -19.27
C SER A 15 -5.16 -8.28 -19.06
N ALA A 16 -6.12 -7.85 -19.91
CA ALA A 16 -6.88 -6.62 -19.72
C ALA A 16 -8.09 -6.77 -18.77
N CYS A 17 -8.50 -8.01 -18.47
CA CYS A 17 -9.60 -8.32 -17.56
C CYS A 17 -9.09 -8.79 -16.19
N SER A 18 -8.55 -7.88 -15.36
CA SER A 18 -8.38 -8.16 -13.92
C SER A 18 -8.05 -6.89 -13.11
N ASN A 19 -8.82 -6.69 -12.02
CA ASN A 19 -8.72 -5.70 -10.94
C ASN A 19 -9.61 -4.44 -11.07
N ILE A 20 -10.90 -4.70 -11.34
CA ILE A 20 -12.03 -3.77 -11.36
C ILE A 20 -12.29 -3.25 -9.94
N ASN A 21 -12.43 -1.91 -9.79
CA ASN A 21 -12.93 -1.27 -8.57
C ASN A 21 -14.21 -2.01 -8.13
N GLN A 22 -14.19 -2.64 -6.95
CA GLN A 22 -15.31 -3.48 -6.54
C GLN A 22 -16.44 -2.62 -5.99
N ILE A 23 -17.58 -2.59 -6.68
CA ILE A 23 -18.82 -1.97 -6.19
C ILE A 23 -19.59 -3.03 -5.38
N ILE A 24 -19.86 -2.74 -4.12
CA ILE A 24 -20.57 -3.62 -3.20
C ILE A 24 -21.77 -2.85 -2.67
N THR A 25 -22.99 -3.32 -2.94
CA THR A 25 -24.17 -2.90 -2.21
C THR A 25 -24.23 -3.69 -0.92
N VAL A 26 -24.26 -3.00 0.21
CA VAL A 26 -24.36 -3.59 1.55
C VAL A 26 -25.75 -3.26 2.08
N ASP A 27 -26.52 -4.31 2.36
CA ASP A 27 -27.77 -4.25 3.12
C ASP A 27 -27.47 -4.87 4.49
N ASP A 28 -27.39 -4.05 5.53
CA ASP A 28 -27.12 -4.50 6.90
C ASP A 28 -28.42 -4.39 7.72
N ASP A 29 -29.18 -5.49 7.76
CA ASP A 29 -30.45 -5.59 8.48
C ASP A 29 -30.31 -5.32 9.99
N PHE A 30 -29.12 -5.54 10.56
CA PHE A 30 -28.87 -5.32 11.99
C PHE A 30 -28.69 -3.84 12.32
N LYS A 31 -28.11 -3.08 11.37
CA LYS A 31 -27.95 -1.63 11.49
C LYS A 31 -29.07 -0.85 10.80
N ASN A 32 -29.95 -1.53 10.09
CA ASN A 32 -30.99 -0.97 9.24
C ASN A 32 -30.40 0.05 8.23
N GLU A 33 -29.22 -0.28 7.68
CA GLU A 33 -28.44 0.59 6.80
C GLU A 33 -28.24 -0.07 5.44
N LYS A 34 -28.70 0.63 4.39
CA LYS A 34 -28.35 0.33 3.01
C LYS A 34 -27.27 1.29 2.54
N SER A 35 -26.14 0.77 2.07
CA SER A 35 -25.02 1.58 1.61
C SER A 35 -24.35 1.01 0.38
N ILE A 36 -23.75 1.88 -0.42
CA ILE A 36 -22.90 1.48 -1.55
C ILE A 36 -21.45 1.75 -1.18
N ARG A 37 -20.61 0.74 -1.42
CA ARG A 37 -19.17 0.77 -1.14
C ARG A 37 -18.39 0.56 -2.43
N LEU A 38 -17.40 1.40 -2.70
CA LEU A 38 -16.39 1.12 -3.72
C LEU A 38 -15.03 1.01 -3.05
N ILE A 39 -14.31 -0.08 -3.31
CA ILE A 39 -13.00 -0.34 -2.72
C ILE A 39 -11.95 -0.43 -3.83
N GLN A 40 -10.83 0.24 -3.60
CA GLN A 40 -9.64 0.18 -4.41
C GLN A 40 -8.40 0.01 -3.53
N GLU A 41 -7.45 -0.79 -4.00
CA GLU A 41 -6.15 -0.95 -3.38
C GLU A 41 -5.04 -0.68 -4.42
N LEU A 42 -4.09 0.16 -4.05
CA LEU A 42 -2.91 0.51 -4.84
C LEU A 42 -1.66 0.16 -4.03
N GLU A 43 -0.63 -0.30 -4.73
CA GLU A 43 0.70 -0.52 -4.16
C GLU A 43 1.67 0.50 -4.76
N GLY A 44 2.42 1.17 -3.90
CA GLY A 44 3.41 2.17 -4.25
C GLY A 44 4.72 1.92 -3.52
N TYR A 45 5.80 2.44 -4.09
CA TYR A 45 7.14 2.31 -3.52
C TYR A 45 7.72 3.70 -3.27
N SER A 46 8.47 3.86 -2.17
CA SER A 46 9.23 5.09 -1.93
C SER A 46 10.32 5.25 -2.98
N ASP A 47 10.67 6.50 -3.28
CA ASP A 47 11.87 6.80 -4.06
C ASP A 47 13.17 6.74 -3.25
N GLU A 48 13.09 6.66 -1.91
CA GLU A 48 14.22 6.39 -1.04
C GLU A 48 14.75 4.95 -1.18
N LYS A 49 16.06 4.83 -1.35
CA LYS A 49 16.82 3.58 -1.39
C LYS A 49 18.08 3.74 -0.54
N ARG A 50 18.11 3.20 0.68
CA ARG A 50 19.36 3.06 1.45
C ARG A 50 20.09 1.73 1.20
N GLY A 51 19.51 0.80 0.45
CA GLY A 51 20.09 -0.52 0.14
C GLY A 51 20.34 -0.79 -1.35
N GLY A 52 20.80 -2.01 -1.68
CA GLY A 52 21.15 -2.42 -3.04
C GLY A 52 20.02 -2.28 -4.08
N LEU A 53 20.29 -2.62 -5.35
CA LEU A 53 19.44 -2.35 -6.54
C LEU A 53 17.93 -2.63 -6.44
N ARG A 54 17.44 -3.37 -5.43
CA ARG A 54 16.03 -3.76 -5.23
C ARG A 54 15.46 -3.47 -3.83
N GLU A 55 16.22 -2.90 -2.90
CA GLU A 55 15.74 -2.68 -1.53
C GLU A 55 15.18 -1.26 -1.39
N VAL A 56 13.87 -1.17 -1.12
CA VAL A 56 13.17 0.08 -0.83
C VAL A 56 12.96 0.19 0.67
N ASP A 57 13.17 1.38 1.22
CA ASP A 57 13.06 1.59 2.67
C ASP A 57 11.60 1.56 3.13
N TYR A 58 10.67 1.90 2.23
CA TYR A 58 9.24 1.94 2.52
C TYR A 58 8.40 1.30 1.40
N ILE A 59 7.50 0.41 1.82
CA ILE A 59 6.42 -0.12 0.97
C ILE A 59 5.13 0.55 1.41
N VAL A 60 4.41 1.12 0.45
CA VAL A 60 3.23 1.95 0.69
C VAL A 60 2.03 1.27 0.05
N ASN A 61 1.01 0.95 0.86
CA ASN A 61 -0.27 0.48 0.34
C ASN A 61 -1.32 1.55 0.58
N LEU A 62 -2.00 1.98 -0.48
CA LEU A 62 -3.08 2.93 -0.41
C LEU A 62 -4.40 2.19 -0.66
N LYS A 63 -5.31 2.25 0.30
CA LYS A 63 -6.66 1.71 0.18
C LYS A 63 -7.67 2.84 0.14
N THR A 64 -8.31 3.05 -1.00
CA THR A 64 -9.36 4.05 -1.16
C THR A 64 -10.73 3.39 -1.01
N LEU A 65 -11.57 3.94 -0.15
CA LEU A 65 -12.94 3.51 0.10
C LEU A 65 -13.88 4.68 -0.13
N TYR A 66 -14.81 4.50 -1.07
CA TYR A 66 -16.02 5.31 -1.15
C TYR A 66 -17.16 4.64 -0.40
N LEU A 67 -17.92 5.41 0.36
CA LEU A 67 -19.12 4.98 1.07
C LEU A 67 -20.23 6.00 0.84
N LYS A 68 -21.40 5.55 0.39
CA LYS A 68 -22.62 6.33 0.36
C LYS A 68 -23.74 5.63 1.11
N PRO A 69 -24.06 6.06 2.34
CA PRO A 69 -25.29 5.66 3.02
C PRO A 69 -26.52 6.24 2.30
N ASP A 70 -27.65 5.56 2.40
CA ASP A 70 -28.91 6.06 1.84
C ASP A 70 -29.28 7.44 2.40
N GLY A 71 -29.80 8.32 1.54
CA GLY A 71 -30.14 9.71 1.89
C GLY A 71 -28.96 10.63 2.29
N GLN A 72 -27.71 10.15 2.22
CA GLN A 72 -26.52 10.95 2.57
C GLN A 72 -25.62 11.22 1.37
N GLN A 73 -24.75 12.22 1.51
CA GLN A 73 -23.67 12.45 0.54
C GLN A 73 -22.62 11.35 0.66
N GLY A 74 -22.11 10.89 -0.49
CA GLY A 74 -20.99 9.96 -0.52
C GLY A 74 -19.73 10.58 0.09
N LYS A 75 -18.89 9.73 0.69
CA LYS A 75 -17.61 10.10 1.29
C LYS A 75 -16.50 9.22 0.73
N VAL A 76 -15.33 9.79 0.49
CA VAL A 76 -14.13 9.06 0.08
C VAL A 76 -13.09 9.14 1.18
N THR A 77 -12.61 7.98 1.63
CA THR A 77 -11.52 7.84 2.59
C THR A 77 -10.35 7.13 1.93
N ALA A 78 -9.14 7.58 2.20
CA ALA A 78 -7.92 6.93 1.76
C ALA A 78 -7.10 6.50 2.98
N GLY A 79 -6.94 5.19 3.14
CA GLY A 79 -6.11 4.56 4.15
C GLY A 79 -4.71 4.30 3.60
N LEU A 80 -3.72 4.96 4.16
CA LEU A 80 -2.30 4.75 3.89
C LEU A 80 -1.75 3.74 4.89
N ILE A 81 -1.13 2.67 4.39
CA ILE A 81 -0.39 1.68 5.19
C ILE A 81 1.06 1.69 4.75
N LEU A 82 1.92 2.17 5.63
CA LEU A 82 3.36 2.20 5.46
C LEU A 82 3.99 0.99 6.13
N LYS A 83 4.87 0.28 5.43
CA LYS A 83 5.69 -0.82 5.98
C LYS A 83 7.15 -0.48 5.80
N THR A 84 7.92 -0.49 6.88
CA THR A 84 9.37 -0.24 6.86
C THR A 84 10.12 -1.19 7.76
N LYS A 85 11.38 -1.47 7.39
CA LYS A 85 12.36 -2.15 8.22
C LYS A 85 13.50 -1.23 8.65
N ALA A 86 13.55 -0.03 8.09
CA ALA A 86 14.71 0.85 8.18
C ALA A 86 14.73 1.64 9.49
N ARG A 87 13.56 1.96 10.04
CA ARG A 87 13.38 3.11 10.91
C ARG A 87 12.20 2.93 11.88
N PRO A 88 12.37 3.14 13.21
CA PRO A 88 11.31 3.04 14.21
C PRO A 88 10.44 4.32 14.32
N GLU A 89 10.80 5.39 13.61
CA GLU A 89 10.19 6.71 13.76
C GLU A 89 8.71 6.75 13.34
N GLU A 90 7.98 7.71 13.87
CA GLU A 90 6.56 7.89 13.62
C GLU A 90 6.31 8.77 12.39
N LEU A 91 5.24 8.44 11.66
CA LEU A 91 4.78 9.26 10.55
C LEU A 91 4.03 10.50 11.07
N ASP A 92 4.32 11.66 10.50
CA ASP A 92 3.55 12.87 10.74
C ASP A 92 2.09 12.65 10.31
N SER A 93 1.17 13.28 11.06
CA SER A 93 -0.23 13.46 10.70
C SER A 93 -0.42 14.12 9.33
N LEU A 94 0.55 14.91 8.87
CA LEU A 94 0.47 15.67 7.63
C LEU A 94 0.79 14.83 6.40
N ILE A 95 -0.21 14.69 5.52
CA ILE A 95 -0.10 13.93 4.28
C ILE A 95 -0.42 14.86 3.12
N PHE A 96 0.38 14.78 2.06
CA PHE A 96 0.19 15.55 0.84
C PHE A 96 -0.16 14.63 -0.33
N ILE A 97 -1.13 15.05 -1.12
CA ILE A 97 -1.40 14.48 -2.44
C ILE A 97 -1.01 15.53 -3.47
N GLU A 98 -0.19 15.16 -4.45
CA GLU A 98 0.09 15.99 -5.61
C GLU A 98 -0.58 15.36 -6.83
N ALA A 99 -1.51 16.08 -7.47
CA ALA A 99 -2.19 15.66 -8.68
C ALA A 99 -1.87 16.64 -9.82
N ASP A 100 -1.16 16.17 -10.84
CA ASP A 100 -0.70 16.96 -12.00
C ASP A 100 -0.03 18.30 -11.65
N GLY A 101 0.73 18.30 -10.54
CA GLY A 101 1.48 19.46 -10.04
C GLY A 101 0.73 20.31 -9.03
N GLU A 102 -0.58 20.13 -8.84
CA GLU A 102 -1.34 20.78 -7.77
C GLU A 102 -1.20 19.99 -6.47
N LYS A 103 -0.97 20.68 -5.36
CA LYS A 103 -0.68 20.09 -4.06
C LYS A 103 -1.84 20.30 -3.10
N PHE A 104 -2.24 19.20 -2.47
CA PHE A 104 -3.32 19.15 -1.50
C PHE A 104 -2.77 18.65 -0.18
N GLN A 105 -3.14 19.32 0.90
CA GLN A 105 -2.70 19.02 2.24
C GLN A 105 -3.84 18.39 3.04
N PHE A 106 -3.52 17.31 3.75
CA PHE A 106 -4.44 16.57 4.58
C PHE A 106 -3.86 16.36 5.96
N ILE A 107 -4.74 16.38 6.95
CA ILE A 107 -4.42 15.98 8.31
C ILE A 107 -5.07 14.63 8.54
N SER A 108 -4.27 13.64 8.93
CA SER A 108 -4.77 12.31 9.23
C SER A 108 -5.65 12.31 10.46
N ARG A 109 -6.79 11.62 10.36
CA ARG A 109 -7.79 11.55 11.44
C ARG A 109 -7.63 10.33 12.35
N GLU A 110 -7.05 9.26 11.80
CA GLU A 110 -6.85 8.01 12.51
C GLU A 110 -5.40 7.57 12.34
N TYR A 111 -4.75 7.28 13.45
CA TYR A 111 -3.37 6.85 13.53
C TYR A 111 -3.27 5.50 14.24
N ALA A 112 -2.51 4.57 13.67
CA ALA A 112 -2.15 3.34 14.37
C ALA A 112 -0.76 2.88 13.95
N VAL A 113 0.06 2.53 14.94
CA VAL A 113 1.40 1.94 14.72
C VAL A 113 1.48 0.58 15.38
N ARG A 114 2.12 -0.35 14.67
CA ARG A 114 2.50 -1.66 15.19
C ARG A 114 3.96 -1.91 14.91
N HIS A 115 4.70 -2.23 15.95
CA HIS A 115 6.09 -2.69 15.86
C HIS A 115 6.12 -4.21 16.00
N PHE A 116 6.87 -4.86 15.12
CA PHE A 116 7.15 -6.29 15.16
C PHE A 116 8.66 -6.49 15.10
N VAL A 117 9.16 -7.49 15.82
CA VAL A 117 10.54 -7.95 15.68
C VAL A 117 10.49 -9.37 15.15
N ASN A 118 10.92 -9.57 13.91
CA ASN A 118 11.07 -10.92 13.38
C ASN A 118 12.45 -11.45 13.78
N ARG A 119 12.49 -12.23 14.86
CA ARG A 119 13.71 -12.84 15.39
C ARG A 119 13.97 -14.18 14.73
N SER A 120 15.11 -14.30 14.07
CA SER A 120 15.62 -15.59 13.58
C SER A 120 16.81 -16.03 14.44
N VAL A 121 16.84 -17.30 14.82
CA VAL A 121 17.93 -17.89 15.59
C VAL A 121 18.56 -19.00 14.76
N SER A 122 19.82 -18.83 14.39
CA SER A 122 20.60 -19.84 13.68
C SER A 122 21.69 -20.37 14.59
N THR A 123 21.65 -21.66 14.88
CA THR A 123 22.66 -22.34 15.69
C THR A 123 23.57 -23.14 14.77
N THR A 124 24.85 -22.81 14.74
CA THR A 124 25.87 -23.55 14.00
C THR A 124 26.78 -24.26 14.99
N THR A 125 26.78 -25.59 14.94
CA THR A 125 27.67 -26.41 15.77
C THR A 125 28.85 -26.87 14.92
N LEU A 126 30.06 -26.48 15.30
CA LEU A 126 31.31 -26.93 14.69
C LEU A 126 31.98 -27.91 15.65
N ALA A 127 32.11 -29.16 15.22
CA ALA A 127 32.95 -30.14 15.90
C ALA A 127 34.36 -30.05 15.31
N GLN A 128 35.34 -29.65 16.12
CA GLN A 128 36.75 -29.70 15.75
C GLN A 128 37.40 -30.89 16.44
N LYS A 129 37.83 -31.88 15.63
CA LYS A 129 38.73 -32.94 16.11
C LYS A 129 40.16 -32.41 16.08
N LYS A 130 40.76 -32.23 17.25
CA LYS A 130 42.19 -31.96 17.38
C LYS A 130 42.88 -33.27 17.74
N LYS A 131 43.80 -33.73 16.88
CA LYS A 131 44.58 -34.94 17.11
C LYS A 131 45.88 -34.53 17.81
N ASP A 132 45.89 -34.61 19.13
CA ASP A 132 47.12 -34.60 19.92
C ASP A 132 47.35 -36.02 20.45
N ASN A 133 48.62 -36.44 20.48
CA ASN A 133 49.07 -37.81 20.75
C ASN A 133 48.26 -38.51 21.86
N ASP A 134 47.72 -39.67 21.48
CA ASP A 134 47.14 -40.74 22.29
C ASP A 134 45.94 -40.42 23.20
N ASN A 135 45.22 -39.31 23.01
CA ASN A 135 43.84 -39.18 23.50
C ASN A 135 42.99 -38.31 22.58
N GLU A 136 41.97 -38.91 21.96
CA GLU A 136 41.02 -38.22 21.07
C GLU A 136 40.10 -37.29 21.87
N LYS A 137 40.46 -36.01 22.00
CA LYS A 137 39.59 -34.99 22.58
C LYS A 137 38.78 -34.31 21.47
N THR A 138 37.47 -34.57 21.47
CA THR A 138 36.52 -33.84 20.62
C THR A 138 36.15 -32.53 21.32
N SER A 139 36.45 -31.39 20.69
CA SER A 139 35.99 -30.09 21.15
C SER A 139 34.81 -29.63 20.30
N THR A 140 33.67 -29.41 20.93
CA THR A 140 32.45 -28.93 20.27
C THR A 140 32.29 -27.45 20.55
N SER A 141 32.28 -26.62 19.51
CA SER A 141 31.99 -25.19 19.62
C SER A 141 30.63 -24.92 19.01
N THR A 142 29.70 -24.41 19.81
CA THR A 142 28.37 -23.98 19.34
C THR A 142 28.37 -22.46 19.20
N LYS A 143 28.10 -21.97 17.99
CA LYS A 143 27.86 -20.55 17.74
C LYS A 143 26.38 -20.33 17.48
N THR A 144 25.72 -19.61 18.37
CA THR A 144 24.34 -19.15 18.16
C THR A 144 24.39 -17.74 17.59
N THR A 145 23.77 -17.53 16.43
CA THR A 145 23.60 -16.21 15.83
C THR A 145 22.11 -15.88 15.90
N THR A 146 21.77 -14.82 16.62
CA THR A 146 20.43 -14.25 16.65
C THR A 146 20.40 -13.04 15.73
N THR A 147 19.51 -13.05 14.74
CA THR A 147 19.30 -11.93 13.83
C THR A 147 17.89 -11.42 14.03
N ASP A 148 17.76 -10.20 14.56
CA ASP A 148 16.49 -9.50 14.74
C ASP A 148 16.24 -8.59 13.53
N HIS A 149 15.08 -8.73 12.89
CA HIS A 149 14.63 -7.85 11.82
C HIS A 149 13.43 -7.03 12.31
N PRO A 150 13.64 -5.78 12.76
CA PRO A 150 12.53 -4.90 13.12
C PRO A 150 11.69 -4.59 11.87
N LEU A 151 10.38 -4.70 12.02
CA LEU A 151 9.38 -4.34 11.02
C LEU A 151 8.35 -3.44 11.70
N GLN A 152 8.15 -2.25 11.15
CA GLN A 152 7.11 -1.34 11.59
C GLN A 152 6.04 -1.21 10.51
N ILE A 153 4.78 -1.22 10.97
CA ILE A 153 3.60 -0.97 10.15
C ILE A 153 2.88 0.24 10.74
N MET A 154 2.77 1.30 9.96
CA MET A 154 2.07 2.53 10.33
C MET A 154 0.84 2.68 9.45
N LYS A 155 -0.27 3.15 10.02
CA LYS A 155 -1.53 3.38 9.32
C LYS A 155 -2.03 4.79 9.57
N HIS A 156 -2.38 5.47 8.49
CA HIS A 156 -3.05 6.76 8.50
C HIS A 156 -4.30 6.71 7.65
N THR A 157 -5.34 7.42 8.07
CA THR A 157 -6.55 7.62 7.26
C THR A 157 -6.76 9.10 7.00
N ILE A 158 -7.06 9.46 5.75
CA ILE A 158 -7.48 10.81 5.34
C ILE A 158 -8.83 10.75 4.63
N GLU A 159 -9.61 11.82 4.73
CA GLU A 159 -10.82 12.01 3.93
C GLU A 159 -10.47 12.88 2.71
N ILE A 160 -10.93 12.50 1.53
CA ILE A 160 -10.70 13.26 0.29
C ILE A 160 -11.94 14.13 0.01
N PRO A 161 -11.81 15.47 0.12
CA PRO A 161 -12.87 16.43 -0.15
C PRO A 161 -13.51 16.27 -1.53
N ARG A 162 -14.81 16.56 -1.60
CA ARG A 162 -15.65 16.30 -2.78
C ARG A 162 -15.32 17.20 -3.96
N ASP A 163 -14.94 18.44 -3.69
CA ASP A 163 -14.46 19.41 -4.66
C ASP A 163 -13.22 18.90 -5.43
N MET A 164 -12.39 18.07 -4.80
CA MET A 164 -11.23 17.46 -5.45
C MET A 164 -11.56 16.29 -6.38
N TRP A 165 -12.71 15.63 -6.23
CA TRP A 165 -12.98 14.37 -6.94
C TRP A 165 -12.92 14.54 -8.46
N LYS A 166 -13.41 15.68 -8.97
CA LYS A 166 -13.39 15.98 -10.40
C LYS A 166 -11.95 16.05 -10.92
N GLN A 167 -11.08 16.75 -10.21
CA GLN A 167 -9.69 16.86 -10.58
C GLN A 167 -8.96 15.51 -10.53
N LEU A 168 -9.16 14.75 -9.45
CA LEU A 168 -8.54 13.43 -9.31
C LEU A 168 -9.02 12.45 -10.39
N SER A 169 -10.28 12.57 -10.85
CA SER A 169 -10.82 11.74 -11.94
C SER A 169 -10.17 11.98 -13.31
N GLN A 170 -9.53 13.13 -13.48
CA GLN A 170 -8.88 13.55 -14.72
C GLN A 170 -7.35 13.43 -14.62
N SER A 171 -6.83 12.98 -13.48
CA SER A 171 -5.41 13.08 -13.21
C SER A 171 -4.59 12.01 -13.92
N GLU A 172 -3.48 12.43 -14.53
CA GLU A 172 -2.51 11.53 -15.17
C GLU A 172 -1.37 11.14 -14.21
N GLN A 173 -1.03 12.07 -13.32
CA GLN A 173 0.02 11.92 -12.32
C GLN A 173 -0.51 12.18 -10.92
N VAL A 174 -0.39 11.16 -10.07
CA VAL A 174 -0.65 11.28 -8.64
C VAL A 174 0.58 10.82 -7.86
N LYS A 175 1.00 11.64 -6.90
CA LYS A 175 2.05 11.32 -5.93
C LYS A 175 1.50 11.53 -4.52
N PHE A 176 1.98 10.71 -3.60
CA PHE A 176 1.70 10.88 -2.18
C PHE A 176 3.01 11.22 -1.49
N ARG A 177 3.01 12.25 -0.65
CA ARG A 177 4.17 12.62 0.15
C ARG A 177 3.76 12.69 1.62
N PHE A 178 4.55 12.07 2.47
CA PHE A 178 4.38 12.08 3.91
C PHE A 178 5.72 12.38 4.57
N TYR A 179 5.69 12.76 5.83
CA TYR A 179 6.89 13.11 6.59
C TYR A 179 7.10 12.11 7.72
N ILE A 180 8.35 11.70 7.89
CA ILE A 180 8.81 10.91 9.04
C ILE A 180 9.85 11.79 9.71
N GLU A 181 9.53 12.29 10.90
CA GLU A 181 10.23 13.42 11.51
C GLU A 181 10.34 14.60 10.50
N ASP A 182 11.56 14.99 10.12
CA ASP A 182 11.84 16.08 9.18
C ASP A 182 12.06 15.58 7.74
N GLU A 183 11.99 14.28 7.48
CA GLU A 183 12.27 13.69 6.17
C GLU A 183 10.99 13.45 5.37
N GLY A 184 10.92 14.03 4.18
CA GLY A 184 9.76 13.89 3.28
C GLY A 184 9.91 12.73 2.31
N VAL A 185 9.14 11.67 2.53
CA VAL A 185 9.12 10.46 1.69
C VAL A 185 8.06 10.60 0.61
N THR A 186 8.47 10.41 -0.66
CA THR A 186 7.55 10.48 -1.80
C THR A 186 7.26 9.09 -2.36
N THR A 187 5.98 8.76 -2.46
CA THR A 187 5.50 7.49 -3.02
C THR A 187 5.22 7.65 -4.50
N ARG A 188 5.76 6.73 -5.29
CA ARG A 188 5.47 6.64 -6.73
C ARG A 188 4.61 5.43 -7.00
N PHE A 189 3.50 5.67 -7.70
CA PHE A 189 2.59 4.63 -8.18
C PHE A 189 2.92 4.27 -9.62
N THR A 190 2.67 3.00 -9.97
CA THR A 190 2.81 2.54 -11.35
C THR A 190 1.81 3.25 -12.27
N SER A 191 2.07 3.31 -13.59
CA SER A 191 1.10 3.88 -14.54
C SER A 191 -0.26 3.18 -14.48
N ARG A 192 -0.28 1.88 -14.20
CA ARG A 192 -1.51 1.10 -14.02
C ARG A 192 -2.29 1.59 -12.78
N ASP A 193 -1.62 1.77 -11.65
CA ASP A 193 -2.25 2.17 -10.40
C ASP A 193 -2.74 3.62 -10.43
N ARG A 194 -2.01 4.51 -11.11
CA ARG A 194 -2.47 5.89 -11.36
C ARG A 194 -3.76 5.92 -12.17
N LYS A 195 -3.83 5.13 -13.25
CA LYS A 195 -5.06 5.01 -14.06
C LYS A 195 -6.23 4.48 -13.25
N LYS A 196 -6.00 3.43 -12.45
CA LYS A 196 -7.03 2.89 -11.54
C LYS A 196 -7.54 3.97 -10.59
N PHE A 197 -6.64 4.73 -9.97
CA PHE A 197 -7.00 5.79 -9.03
C PHE A 197 -7.92 6.83 -9.68
N ALA A 198 -7.55 7.35 -10.85
CA ALA A 198 -8.39 8.30 -11.59
C ALA A 198 -9.74 7.67 -11.99
N GLU A 199 -9.74 6.43 -12.47
CA GLU A 199 -10.94 5.71 -12.87
C GLU A 199 -11.94 5.52 -11.71
N LEU A 200 -11.46 5.29 -10.49
CA LEU A 200 -12.32 5.23 -9.30
C LEU A 200 -13.13 6.51 -9.13
N PHE A 201 -12.48 7.68 -9.18
CA PHE A 201 -13.18 8.96 -9.04
C PHE A 201 -14.13 9.22 -10.20
N LYS A 202 -13.78 8.78 -11.42
CA LYS A 202 -14.68 8.85 -12.56
C LYS A 202 -15.97 8.06 -12.32
N ILE A 203 -15.84 6.82 -11.85
CA ILE A 203 -17.00 5.96 -11.51
C ILE A 203 -17.84 6.60 -10.40
N ILE A 204 -17.20 7.14 -9.34
CA ILE A 204 -17.91 7.83 -8.25
C ILE A 204 -18.72 9.02 -8.78
N LEU A 205 -18.14 9.84 -9.64
CA LEU A 205 -18.82 11.02 -10.21
C LEU A 205 -19.99 10.63 -11.12
N GLU A 206 -19.81 9.63 -11.99
CA GLU A 206 -20.88 9.10 -12.83
C GLU A 206 -22.02 8.52 -11.98
N PHE A 207 -21.67 7.79 -10.92
CA PHE A 207 -22.63 7.23 -9.99
C PHE A 207 -23.43 8.34 -9.27
N GLU A 208 -22.76 9.32 -8.66
CA GLU A 208 -23.43 10.45 -7.98
C GLU A 208 -24.35 11.23 -8.92
N LYS A 209 -23.94 11.42 -10.18
CA LYS A 209 -24.76 12.08 -11.21
C LYS A 209 -26.01 11.27 -11.57
N SER A 210 -25.90 9.95 -11.69
CA SER A 210 -27.06 9.10 -12.01
C SER A 210 -28.12 9.12 -10.90
N GLN A 211 -27.70 9.23 -9.63
CA GLN A 211 -28.59 9.30 -8.47
C GLN A 211 -29.29 10.66 -8.30
N HIS A 212 -28.74 11.76 -8.85
CA HIS A 212 -29.42 13.06 -8.84
C HIS A 212 -30.48 13.22 -9.92
N ASN A 213 -30.45 12.38 -10.95
CA ASN A 213 -31.40 12.41 -12.07
C ASN A 213 -32.52 11.38 -11.93
N SER A 214 -32.53 10.59 -10.84
CA SER A 214 -33.57 9.63 -10.49
C SER A 214 -34.46 10.17 -9.38
#